data_AF-A0A3D3M3E2-F1
#
_entry.id   AF-A0A3D3M3E2-F1
#
_cell.length_a   1.000
_cell.length_b   1.000
_cell.length_c   1.000
_cell.angle_alpha   90.00
_cell.angle_beta   90.00
_cell.angle_gamma   90.00
#
_symmetry.space_group_name_H-M   'P 1'
#
loop_
_entity.id
_entity.type
_entity.pdbx_description
1 polymer ?
#
loop_
_entity_poly.entity_id
_entity_poly.type
_entity_poly.pdbx_seq_one_letter_code
_entity_poly.pdbx_strand_id
1 'polypeptide(L)' 'MTARLLYVMDPMCSWCWGFAPVAAALIAQAQQAGVETRLVVGGLRTGSSALDA' A
#
# COMPACT_ATOMS: atom_id res chain seq x y z
N MET A 1 -0.63 -16.92 17.71
CA MET A 1 -0.72 -15.56 17.15
C MET A 1 -0.96 -15.67 15.66
N THR A 2 -1.91 -14.91 15.10
CA THR A 2 -2.15 -14.83 13.67
C THR A 2 -1.37 -13.65 13.08
N ALA A 3 -0.57 -13.89 12.05
CA ALA A 3 0.17 -12.85 11.33
C ALA A 3 -0.66 -12.31 10.15
N ARG A 4 -0.48 -11.04 9.80
CA ARG A 4 -1.14 -10.37 8.65
C ARG A 4 -0.18 -9.42 7.97
N LEU A 5 -0.32 -9.28 6.65
CA LEU A 5 0.43 -8.32 5.83
C LEU A 5 -0.42 -7.06 5.63
N LEU A 6 0.02 -5.94 6.21
CA LEU A 6 -0.57 -4.63 5.97
C LEU A 6 0.21 -3.92 4.85
N TYR A 7 -0.46 -3.63 3.73
CA TYR A 7 0.12 -2.80 2.68
C TYR A 7 -0.43 -1.38 2.80
N VAL A 8 0.33 -0.52 3.49
CA VAL A 8 0.03 0.91 3.60
C VAL A 8 0.61 1.63 2.40
N MET A 9 -0.24 2.26 1.59
CA MET A 9 0.18 2.95 0.37
C MET A 9 -0.72 4.12 0.05
N ASP A 10 -0.29 4.99 -0.87
CA ASP A 10 -1.12 6.06 -1.39
C ASP A 10 -1.01 6.12 -2.93
N PRO A 11 -2.10 6.32 -3.68
CA PRO A 11 -2.06 6.44 -5.14
C PRO A 11 -1.20 7.61 -5.66
N MET A 12 -1.00 8.67 -4.86
CA MET A 12 -0.17 9.83 -5.18
C MET A 12 1.31 9.63 -4.83
N CYS A 13 1.66 8.56 -4.12
CA CYS A 13 3.03 8.27 -3.69
C CYS A 13 3.84 7.67 -4.84
N SER A 14 4.81 8.43 -5.36
CA SER A 14 5.69 8.01 -6.45
C SER A 14 6.53 6.76 -6.11
N TRP A 15 6.96 6.64 -4.86
CA TRP A 15 7.64 5.43 -4.35
C TRP A 15 6.71 4.22 -4.35
N CYS A 16 5.44 4.42 -4.01
CA CYS A 16 4.43 3.37 -4.00
C CYS A 16 4.13 2.88 -5.42
N TRP A 17 4.16 3.78 -6.41
CA TRP A 17 4.16 3.43 -7.84
C TRP A 17 5.35 2.57 -8.24
N GLY A 18 6.57 2.98 -7.86
CA GLY A 18 7.79 2.19 -8.14
C GLY A 18 7.79 0.82 -7.44
N PHE A 19 7.15 0.72 -6.28
CA PHE A 19 7.08 -0.51 -5.49
C PHE A 19 5.93 -1.45 -5.89
N ALA A 20 4.96 -1.00 -6.70
CA ALA A 20 3.79 -1.76 -7.09
C ALA A 20 4.06 -3.22 -7.55
N PRO A 21 5.05 -3.51 -8.43
CA PRO A 21 5.32 -4.90 -8.82
C PRO A 21 5.82 -5.78 -7.66
N VAL A 22 6.60 -5.20 -6.73
CA VAL A 22 7.10 -5.91 -5.55
C VAL A 22 5.96 -6.16 -4.56
N ALA A 23 5.10 -5.16 -4.32
CA ALA A 23 3.92 -5.31 -3.48
C ALA A 23 3.00 -6.43 -3.98
N ALA A 24 2.76 -6.50 -5.30
CA ALA A 24 1.97 -7.57 -5.90
C ALA A 24 2.59 -8.96 -5.66
N ALA A 25 3.90 -9.09 -5.84
CA ALA A 25 4.61 -10.35 -5.58
C ALA A 25 4.52 -10.77 -4.09
N LEU A 26 4.68 -9.83 -3.16
CA LEU A 26 4.56 -10.09 -1.73
C LEU A 26 3.13 -10.47 -1.32
N ILE A 27 2.11 -9.81 -1.89
CA ILE A 27 0.70 -10.14 -1.65
C ILE A 27 0.40 -11.57 -2.15
N ALA A 28 0.89 -11.95 -3.33
CA ALA A 28 0.73 -13.30 -3.84
C ALA A 28 1.40 -14.35 -2.94
N GLN A 29 2.61 -14.07 -2.45
CA GLN A 29 3.30 -14.96 -1.50
C GLN A 29 2.54 -15.07 -0.16
N ALA A 30 2.02 -13.96 0.36
CA ALA A 30 1.21 -13.97 1.58
C ALA A 30 -0.06 -14.82 1.42
N GLN A 31 -0.75 -14.68 0.28
CA GLN A 31 -1.92 -15.50 -0.05
C GLN A 31 -1.57 -16.99 -0.11
N GLN A 32 -0.47 -17.36 -0.75
CA GLN A 32 0.02 -18.74 -0.81
C GLN A 32 0.36 -19.31 0.58
N ALA A 33 0.86 -18.47 1.49
CA ALA A 33 1.18 -18.84 2.85
C ALA A 33 -0.03 -18.80 3.81
N GLY A 34 -1.23 -18.47 3.33
CA GLY A 34 -2.42 -18.33 4.18
C GLY A 34 -2.37 -17.11 5.12
N VAL A 35 -1.54 -16.11 4.82
CA VAL A 35 -1.43 -14.86 5.57
C VAL A 35 -2.42 -13.85 5.01
N GLU A 36 -3.33 -13.36 5.85
CA GLU A 36 -4.30 -12.33 5.47
C GLU A 36 -3.58 -11.04 5.02
N THR A 37 -4.03 -10.47 3.90
CA THR A 37 -3.52 -9.20 3.39
C THR A 37 -4.57 -8.10 3.53
N ARG A 38 -4.15 -6.89 3.93
CA ARG A 38 -5.02 -5.72 4.02
C ARG A 38 -4.36 -4.50 3.39
N LEU A 39 -5.04 -3.91 2.42
CA LEU A 39 -4.68 -2.60 1.88
C LEU A 39 -5.13 -1.50 2.85
N VAL A 40 -4.27 -0.52 3.09
CA VAL A 40 -4.57 0.66 3.91
C VAL A 40 -4.12 1.89 3.14
N VAL A 41 -5.02 2.86 2.97
CA VAL A 41 -4.66 4.14 2.34
C VAL A 41 -3.91 5.01 3.34
N GLY A 42 -2.69 5.42 2.98
CA GLY A 42 -1.78 6.17 3.84
C GLY A 42 -2.12 7.65 4.00
N GLY A 43 -2.80 8.24 3.01
CA GLY A 43 -3.24 9.64 3.08
C GLY A 43 -2.09 10.63 2.90
N LEU A 44 -1.34 10.50 1.81
CA LEU A 44 -0.17 11.33 1.52
C LEU A 44 -0.50 12.83 1.48
N ARG A 45 -1.70 13.18 1.00
CA ARG A 45 -2.20 14.55 0.93
C ARG A 45 -3.68 14.57 1.26
N THR A 46 -4.07 15.44 2.18
CA THR A 46 -5.46 15.54 2.69
C THR A 46 -6.20 16.80 2.22
N GLY A 47 -5.80 17.41 1.11
CA GLY A 47 -6.44 18.62 0.57
C GLY A 47 -6.52 18.61 -0.97
N SER A 48 -7.55 19.26 -1.51
CA SER A 48 -7.81 19.35 -2.95
C SER A 48 -7.26 20.62 -3.61
N SER A 49 -6.72 21.56 -2.83
CA SER A 49 -6.09 22.79 -3.33
C SER A 49 -4.57 22.63 -3.51
N ALA A 50 -4.03 23.40 -4.45
CA ALA A 50 -2.59 23.60 -4.56
C ALA A 50 -2.05 24.20 -3.25
N LEU A 51 -0.82 23.84 -2.89
CA LEU A 51 -0.18 24.30 -1.66
C LEU A 51 0.03 25.82 -1.63
N ASP A 52 0.14 26.42 -2.82
CA ASP A 52 0.45 27.85 -3.02
C ASP A 52 -0.74 28.65 -3.58
N ALA A 53 -1.96 28.11 -3.48
CA ALA A 53 -3.20 28.82 -3.85
C ALA A 53 -3.72 29.71 -2.73
#